data_AF-A0A920U0V5-F1
#
_entry.id   AF-A0A920U0V5-F1
#
_cell.length_a   1.000
_cell.length_b   1.000
_cell.length_c   1.000
_cell.angle_alpha   90.00
_cell.angle_beta   90.00
_cell.angle_gamma   90.00
#
_symmetry.space_group_name_H-M   'P 1'
#
loop_
_entity.id
_entity.type
_entity.pdbx_description
1 polymer ?
#
loop_
_entity_poly.entity_id
_entity_poly.type
_entity_poly.pdbx_seq_one_letter_code
_entity_poly.pdbx_strand_id
1 'polypeptide(L)'
;MLFFNIIGEKHLIELGRTVSVFVDLPEEANVFALPATAVYGANNVYRIHNNRLSMVQVERVGDYRNGQWGSWILFRGESITEGDMILANQLPNAVEGLKVDILTQTD
;
A
#
# COMPACT_ATOMS: atom_id res chain seq x y z
N MET A 1 -22.35 5.65 -15.17
CA MET A 1 -22.86 4.26 -15.13
C MET A 1 -21.81 3.39 -15.78
N LEU A 2 -21.27 2.40 -15.08
CA LEU A 2 -20.26 1.49 -15.61
C LEU A 2 -20.96 0.32 -16.29
N PHE A 3 -20.58 0.03 -17.53
CA PHE A 3 -21.06 -1.12 -18.27
C PHE A 3 -19.87 -2.02 -18.59
N PHE A 4 -20.06 -3.32 -18.42
CA PHE A 4 -19.05 -4.33 -18.72
C PHE A 4 -19.58 -5.24 -19.81
N ASN A 5 -18.73 -5.59 -20.78
CA ASN A 5 -19.05 -6.57 -21.80
C ASN A 5 -18.27 -7.86 -21.49
N ILE A 6 -18.96 -8.99 -21.46
CA ILE A 6 -18.35 -10.30 -21.23
C ILE A 6 -17.90 -10.84 -22.59
N ILE A 7 -16.59 -11.04 -22.74
CA ILE A 7 -15.96 -11.62 -23.94
C ILE A 7 -15.68 -13.10 -23.66
N GLY A 8 -16.21 -14.02 -24.47
CA GLY A 8 -16.06 -15.47 -24.30
C GLY A 8 -17.40 -16.23 -24.26
N GLU A 9 -17.38 -17.49 -23.81
CA GLU A 9 -18.58 -18.32 -23.72
C GLU A 9 -19.54 -17.82 -22.63
N LYS A 10 -20.68 -17.26 -23.05
CA LYS A 10 -21.71 -16.70 -22.17
C LYS A 10 -22.45 -17.75 -21.33
N HIS A 11 -22.35 -19.04 -21.67
CA HIS A 11 -23.11 -20.11 -21.01
C HIS A 11 -22.67 -20.40 -19.56
N LEU A 12 -21.56 -19.81 -19.09
CA LEU A 12 -21.04 -19.98 -17.74
C LEU A 12 -21.58 -18.94 -16.73
N ILE A 13 -22.38 -17.97 -17.18
CA ILE A 13 -22.89 -16.88 -16.32
C ILE A 13 -24.42 -16.82 -16.43
N GLU A 14 -25.08 -17.21 -15.33
CA GLU A 14 -26.53 -17.15 -15.20
C GLU A 14 -27.01 -15.71 -14.95
N LEU A 15 -28.16 -15.35 -15.53
CA LEU A 15 -28.82 -14.08 -15.26
C LEU A 15 -29.18 -13.95 -13.78
N GLY A 16 -28.98 -12.77 -13.21
CA GLY A 16 -29.28 -12.50 -11.80
C GLY A 16 -28.20 -12.97 -10.82
N ARG A 17 -27.13 -13.63 -11.29
CA ARG A 17 -25.98 -13.98 -10.46
C ARG A 17 -25.12 -12.76 -10.16
N THR A 18 -24.78 -12.55 -8.88
CA THR A 18 -23.74 -11.60 -8.47
C THR A 18 -22.36 -12.15 -8.82
N VAL A 19 -21.56 -11.38 -9.56
CA VAL A 19 -20.19 -11.72 -9.93
C VAL A 19 -19.23 -10.62 -9.47
N SER A 20 -18.03 -11.01 -9.04
CA SER A 20 -16.95 -10.06 -8.73
C SER A 20 -16.14 -9.76 -9.99
N VAL A 21 -15.95 -8.48 -10.28
CA VAL A 21 -15.12 -8.01 -11.39
C VAL A 21 -13.90 -7.32 -10.81
N PHE A 22 -12.73 -7.68 -11.30
CA PHE A 22 -11.48 -6.98 -11.03
C PHE A 22 -11.11 -6.17 -12.27
N VAL A 23 -10.71 -4.92 -12.06
CA VAL A 23 -10.31 -4.01 -13.13
C VAL A 23 -8.91 -3.53 -12.80
N ASP A 24 -7.99 -3.74 -13.74
CA ASP A 24 -6.67 -3.15 -13.66
C ASP A 24 -6.77 -1.67 -14.03
N LEU A 25 -6.34 -0.82 -13.11
CA LEU A 25 -6.28 0.62 -13.34
C LEU A 25 -5.00 0.97 -14.11
N PRO A 26 -4.99 2.10 -14.86
CA PRO A 26 -3.77 2.59 -15.47
C PRO A 26 -2.61 2.69 -14.47
N GLU A 27 -1.39 2.52 -14.95
CA GLU A 27 -0.20 2.69 -14.12
C GLU A 27 -0.09 4.13 -13.62
N GLU A 28 0.21 4.27 -12.32
CA GLU A 28 0.43 5.55 -11.66
C GLU A 28 1.92 5.77 -11.43
N ALA A 29 2.41 6.97 -11.75
CA ALA A 29 3.79 7.34 -11.51
C ALA A 29 3.99 7.92 -10.09
N ASN A 30 5.24 7.87 -9.59
CA ASN A 30 5.64 8.44 -8.30
C ASN A 30 4.82 7.89 -7.13
N VAL A 31 4.56 6.58 -7.16
CA VAL A 31 3.91 5.85 -6.08
C VAL A 31 4.81 4.74 -5.57
N PHE A 32 4.62 4.39 -4.30
CA PHE A 32 5.30 3.27 -3.67
C PHE A 32 4.27 2.42 -2.93
N ALA A 33 4.56 1.12 -2.81
CA ALA A 33 3.68 0.18 -2.13
C ALA A 33 4.08 0.03 -0.67
N LEU A 34 3.12 0.10 0.25
CA LEU A 34 3.29 -0.28 1.65
C LEU A 34 2.20 -1.28 2.08
N PRO A 35 2.47 -2.15 3.06
CA PRO A 35 1.41 -2.90 3.71
C PRO A 35 0.50 -1.95 4.48
N ALA A 36 -0.78 -2.31 4.64
CA ALA A 36 -1.74 -1.50 5.40
C ALA A 36 -1.29 -1.27 6.86
N THR A 37 -0.48 -2.17 7.41
CA THR A 37 0.11 -2.08 8.75
C THR A 37 1.15 -0.96 8.91
N ALA A 38 1.64 -0.36 7.83
CA ALA A 38 2.60 0.75 7.91
C ALA A 38 1.94 2.10 8.22
N VAL A 39 0.62 2.21 7.99
CA VAL A 39 -0.13 3.47 8.13
C VAL A 39 -0.59 3.66 9.57
N TYR A 40 -0.38 4.87 10.08
CA TYR A 40 -0.81 5.35 11.39
C TYR A 40 -1.90 6.41 11.23
N GLY A 41 -2.99 6.24 11.97
CA GLY A 41 -4.15 7.12 11.89
C GLY A 41 -4.78 7.07 10.49
N ALA A 42 -5.01 8.24 9.90
CA ALA A 42 -5.64 8.33 8.58
C ALA A 42 -4.64 8.16 7.43
N ASN A 43 -3.47 8.78 7.51
CA ASN A 43 -2.61 8.97 6.34
C ASN A 43 -1.14 9.28 6.68
N ASN A 44 -0.65 8.82 7.84
CA ASN A 44 0.74 9.05 8.24
C ASN A 44 1.53 7.74 8.22
N VAL A 45 2.81 7.81 7.87
CA VAL A 45 3.77 6.71 7.99
C VAL A 45 4.98 7.20 8.77
N TYR A 46 5.77 6.28 9.32
CA TYR A 46 7.05 6.64 9.92
C TYR A 46 8.21 6.26 9.00
N ARG A 47 8.96 7.27 8.58
CA ARG A 47 10.27 7.11 7.97
C ARG A 47 11.32 7.00 9.07
N ILE A 48 12.31 6.14 8.86
CA ILE A 48 13.49 6.04 9.71
C ILE A 48 14.59 6.93 9.10
N HIS A 49 14.99 7.95 9.83
CA HIS A 49 16.08 8.85 9.44
C HIS A 49 16.97 9.12 10.65
N ASN A 50 18.29 8.91 10.53
CA ASN A 50 19.24 9.01 11.64
C ASN A 50 18.82 8.22 12.89
N ASN A 51 18.42 6.96 12.71
CA ASN A 51 17.95 6.07 13.79
C ASN A 51 16.78 6.63 14.60
N ARG A 52 15.96 7.50 13.98
CA ARG A 52 14.76 8.06 14.60
C ARG A 52 13.57 7.98 13.66
N LEU A 53 12.40 7.80 14.25
CA LEU A 53 11.15 7.88 13.53
C LEU A 53 10.83 9.34 13.20
N SER A 54 10.49 9.60 11.94
CA SER A 54 9.97 10.86 11.45
C SER A 54 8.64 10.59 10.78
N MET A 55 7.58 11.19 11.31
CA MET A 55 6.22 11.09 10.81
C MET A 55 6.11 11.86 9.50
N VAL A 56 5.61 11.20 8.48
CA VAL A 56 5.44 11.75 7.14
C VAL A 56 4.01 11.51 6.68
N GLN A 57 3.38 12.53 6.11
CA GLN A 57 2.07 12.39 5.48
C GLN A 57 2.21 11.73 4.12
N VAL A 58 1.24 10.87 3.82
CA VAL A 58 1.11 10.20 2.52
C VAL A 58 -0.33 10.31 2.01
N GLU A 59 -0.48 10.26 0.70
CA GLU A 59 -1.76 10.17 0.02
C GLU A 59 -1.98 8.71 -0.41
N ARG A 60 -3.14 8.13 -0.11
CA ARG A 60 -3.52 6.81 -0.63
C ARG A 60 -3.98 6.96 -2.08
N VAL A 61 -3.28 6.29 -3.00
CA VAL A 61 -3.57 6.33 -4.44
C VAL A 61 -4.46 5.16 -4.86
N GLY A 62 -4.20 3.96 -4.35
CA GLY A 62 -4.94 2.76 -4.77
C GLY A 62 -4.51 1.49 -4.06
N ASP A 63 -5.10 0.37 -4.47
CA ASP A 63 -4.72 -0.95 -3.98
C ASP A 63 -3.75 -1.62 -4.95
N TYR A 64 -2.80 -2.39 -4.41
CA TYR A 64 -1.83 -3.15 -5.18
C TYR A 64 -1.89 -4.63 -4.80
N ARG A 65 -2.07 -5.49 -5.81
CA ARG A 65 -2.15 -6.95 -5.65
C ARG A 65 -1.20 -7.60 -6.65
N ASN A 66 -0.08 -8.15 -6.19
CA ASN A 66 0.88 -8.85 -7.08
C ASN A 66 0.76 -10.39 -7.04
N GLY A 67 -0.34 -10.92 -6.51
CA GLY A 67 -0.65 -12.36 -6.58
C GLY A 67 0.12 -13.27 -5.62
N GLN A 68 1.11 -12.78 -4.87
CA GLN A 68 1.82 -13.63 -3.89
C GLN A 68 1.81 -13.08 -2.46
N TRP A 69 1.86 -11.76 -2.24
CA TRP A 69 2.02 -11.21 -0.89
C TRP A 69 0.92 -10.21 -0.55
N GLY A 70 -0.11 -10.63 0.17
CA GLY A 70 -1.05 -9.74 0.86
C GLY A 70 -1.76 -8.68 -0.01
N SER A 71 -2.53 -7.81 0.64
CA SER A 71 -3.07 -6.59 0.01
C SER A 71 -2.13 -5.45 0.36
N TRP A 72 -1.41 -4.93 -0.62
CA TRP A 72 -0.61 -3.72 -0.46
C TRP A 72 -1.43 -2.52 -0.91
N ILE A 73 -1.03 -1.34 -0.45
CA ILE A 73 -1.67 -0.08 -0.81
C ILE A 73 -0.60 0.80 -1.45
N LEU A 74 -0.96 1.44 -2.56
CA LEU A 74 -0.14 2.43 -3.24
C LEU A 74 -0.31 3.77 -2.54
N PHE A 75 0.81 4.40 -2.23
CA PHE A 75 0.88 5.71 -1.63
C PHE A 75 1.74 6.66 -2.46
N ARG A 76 1.46 7.94 -2.31
CA ARG A 76 2.28 9.04 -2.80
C ARG A 76 2.70 9.91 -1.62
N GLY A 77 3.93 10.38 -1.60
CA GLY A 77 4.43 11.23 -0.53
C GLY A 77 5.48 12.19 -1.07
N GLU A 78 5.24 13.49 -0.95
CA GLU A 78 6.15 14.52 -1.48
C GLU A 78 7.50 14.56 -0.76
N SER A 79 7.52 14.11 0.50
CA SER A 79 8.72 14.10 1.35
C SER A 79 9.34 12.72 1.49
N ILE A 80 8.90 11.74 0.68
CA ILE A 80 9.46 10.40 0.61
C ILE A 80 10.21 10.25 -0.70
N THR A 81 11.45 9.82 -0.61
CA THR A 81 12.33 9.61 -1.77
C THR A 81 12.79 8.16 -1.84
N GLU A 82 13.23 7.74 -3.03
CA GLU A 82 13.81 6.42 -3.22
C GLU A 82 14.99 6.21 -2.25
N GLY A 83 15.01 5.05 -1.58
CA GLY A 83 16.00 4.74 -0.54
C GLY A 83 15.57 5.09 0.89
N ASP A 84 14.47 5.84 1.08
CA ASP A 84 13.91 6.06 2.42
C ASP A 84 13.43 4.73 3.03
N MET A 85 13.82 4.49 4.28
CA MET A 85 13.36 3.33 5.03
C MET A 85 12.06 3.65 5.74
N ILE A 86 10.99 2.96 5.38
CA ILE A 86 9.68 3.12 6.00
C ILE A 86 9.39 1.94 6.93
N LEU A 87 8.84 2.24 8.10
CA LEU A 87 8.43 1.24 9.06
C LEU A 87 7.22 0.46 8.52
N ALA A 88 7.40 -0.83 8.21
CA ALA A 88 6.37 -1.66 7.60
C ALA A 88 5.24 -2.10 8.56
N ASN A 89 5.55 -2.20 9.85
CA ASN A 89 4.62 -2.67 10.89
C ASN A 89 4.47 -1.61 11.99
N GLN A 90 3.31 -1.57 12.63
CA GLN A 90 3.12 -0.65 13.73
C GLN A 90 3.97 -1.04 14.95
N LEU A 91 4.68 -0.06 15.51
CA LEU A 91 5.33 -0.21 16.81
C LEU A 91 4.36 0.26 17.90
N PRO A 92 4.28 -0.45 19.04
CA PRO A 92 3.56 0.05 20.19
C PRO A 92 4.21 1.35 20.65
N ASN A 93 3.40 2.41 20.79
CA ASN A 93 3.84 3.76 21.18
C ASN A 93 4.80 4.44 20.19
N ALA A 94 4.66 4.18 18.88
CA ALA A 94 5.39 4.95 17.87
C ALA A 94 5.05 6.45 17.95
N VAL A 95 6.07 7.28 18.13
CA VAL A 95 5.97 8.73 18.21
C VAL A 95 7.09 9.40 17.43
N GLU A 96 6.90 10.65 17.05
CA GLU A 96 7.93 11.48 16.42
C GLU A 96 9.23 11.47 17.26
N GLY A 97 10.36 11.28 16.59
CA GLY A 97 11.68 11.29 17.21
C GLY A 97 12.03 10.04 18.01
N LEU A 98 11.15 9.04 18.11
CA LEU A 98 11.44 7.78 18.80
C LEU A 98 12.70 7.14 18.22
N LYS A 99 13.68 6.84 19.07
CA LYS A 99 14.92 6.19 18.67
C LYS A 99 14.65 4.73 18.32
N VAL A 100 15.18 4.28 17.19
CA VAL A 100 15.05 2.91 16.70
C VAL A 100 16.40 2.41 16.19
N ASP A 101 16.62 1.11 16.35
CA ASP A 101 17.79 0.43 15.78
C ASP A 101 17.30 -0.60 14.77
N ILE A 102 17.93 -0.58 13.59
CA ILE A 102 17.61 -1.50 12.50
C ILE A 102 18.46 -2.75 12.71
N LEU A 103 17.80 -3.86 13.02
CA LEU A 103 18.44 -5.17 13.10
C LEU A 103 18.37 -5.79 11.71
N THR A 104 19.46 -5.70 10.95
CA THR A 104 19.63 -6.53 9.77
C THR A 104 19.91 -7.93 10.27
N GLN A 105 18.97 -8.85 10.10
CA GLN A 105 19.24 -10.26 10.33
C GLN A 105 20.16 -10.72 9.19
N THR A 106 21.46 -10.77 9.46
CA THR A 106 22.44 -11.36 8.57
C THR A 106 22.24 -12.87 8.59
N ASP A 107 21.95 -13.47 7.42
CA ASP A 107 22.06 -14.91 7.19
C ASP A 107 23.53 -15.38 7.23
#